data_AF-A0A2T7NYR0-F1
#
_entry.id   AF-A0A2T7NYR0-F1
#
_cell.length_a   1.000
_cell.length_b   1.000
_cell.length_c   1.000
_cell.angle_alpha   90.00
_cell.angle_beta   90.00
_cell.angle_gamma   90.00
#
_symmetry.space_group_name_H-M   'P 1'
#
loop_
_entity.id
_entity.type
_entity.pdbx_description
1 polymer ?
#
loop_
_entity_poly.entity_id
_entity_poly.type
_entity_poly.pdbx_seq_one_letter_code
_entity_poly.pdbx_strand_id
1 'polypeptide(L)'
;MASVFGPAATPFLGCIALLAAEILTIIAFASPYWASDESKSFGLWRKAQCAQKEVLYRQDCLRWDFPWYGAAWQDAVRAMECLAIIFFAIPLIILPVYIYVALGLYYRCLMGCMAVSVLLASVCNIIGVIIYGVHIGSNETWRIGWCLIVCIIGGAFGLISFIIFLIATINKPNYTPEQYLLSGSGFFVDPDRNRLYVVQTEEPVKAYSIYDGASQIQTHPSPTFGTFYEAQINPALESDD
;
A
#
# COMPACT_ATOMS: atom_id res chain seq x y z
N MET A 1 8.50 -23.25 -11.00
CA MET A 1 8.39 -22.34 -12.17
C MET A 1 9.09 -21.04 -11.81
N ALA A 2 9.90 -20.53 -12.73
CA ALA A 2 11.00 -19.60 -12.49
C ALA A 2 10.63 -18.33 -11.69
N SER A 3 11.31 -18.14 -10.55
CA SER A 3 11.34 -16.87 -9.82
C SER A 3 12.27 -15.90 -10.57
N VAL A 4 11.80 -15.35 -11.68
CA VAL A 4 12.52 -14.27 -12.41
C VAL A 4 12.58 -13.01 -11.55
N PHE A 5 11.70 -12.90 -10.58
CA PHE A 5 11.67 -11.82 -9.61
C PHE A 5 12.12 -12.31 -8.24
N GLY A 6 13.01 -11.55 -7.59
CA GLY A 6 13.45 -11.86 -6.24
C GLY A 6 12.31 -11.81 -5.22
N PRO A 7 12.53 -12.32 -4.00
CA PRO A 7 11.48 -12.42 -2.96
C PRO A 7 10.84 -11.07 -2.58
N ALA A 8 11.56 -9.96 -2.80
CA ALA A 8 11.08 -8.60 -2.58
C ALA A 8 10.08 -8.10 -3.63
N ALA A 9 9.92 -8.77 -4.77
CA ALA A 9 9.06 -8.30 -5.85
C ALA A 9 7.57 -8.60 -5.63
N THR A 10 7.25 -9.64 -4.85
CA THR A 10 5.86 -10.01 -4.55
C THR A 10 5.09 -8.86 -3.89
N PRO A 11 5.55 -8.24 -2.78
CA PRO A 11 4.84 -7.10 -2.19
C PRO A 11 4.80 -5.88 -3.13
N PHE A 12 5.82 -5.69 -3.98
CA PHE A 12 5.83 -4.61 -4.96
C PHE A 12 4.74 -4.78 -6.03
N LEU A 13 4.55 -5.99 -6.55
CA LEU A 13 3.43 -6.29 -7.47
C LEU A 13 2.08 -6.07 -6.80
N GLY A 14 1.95 -6.43 -5.53
CA GLY A 14 0.76 -6.14 -4.71
C GLY A 14 0.47 -4.65 -4.63
N CYS A 15 1.50 -3.81 -4.51
CA CYS A 15 1.37 -2.35 -4.49
C CYS A 15 0.94 -1.76 -5.82
N ILE A 16 1.48 -2.26 -6.93
CA ILE A 16 1.06 -1.80 -8.27
C ILE A 16 -0.42 -2.09 -8.47
N ALA A 17 -0.86 -3.30 -8.11
CA ALA A 17 -2.28 -3.67 -8.16
C ALA A 17 -3.13 -2.78 -7.24
N LEU A 18 -2.64 -2.49 -6.02
CA LEU A 18 -3.32 -1.61 -5.07
C LEU A 18 -3.44 -0.17 -5.59
N LEU A 19 -2.38 0.37 -6.17
CA LEU A 19 -2.36 1.72 -6.75
C LEU A 19 -3.34 1.82 -7.91
N ALA A 20 -3.39 0.79 -8.77
CA ALA A 20 -4.39 0.72 -9.84
C ALA A 20 -5.82 0.68 -9.26
N ALA A 21 -6.05 -0.12 -8.21
CA ALA A 21 -7.32 -0.19 -7.51
C ALA A 21 -7.75 1.19 -6.98
N GLU A 22 -6.85 1.86 -6.23
CA GLU A 22 -7.13 3.16 -5.62
C GLU A 22 -7.43 4.24 -6.68
N ILE A 23 -6.63 4.33 -7.75
CA ILE A 23 -6.84 5.31 -8.83
C ILE A 23 -8.21 5.08 -9.49
N LEU A 24 -8.54 3.82 -9.81
CA LEU A 24 -9.83 3.50 -10.44
C LEU A 24 -11.01 3.81 -9.50
N THR A 25 -10.89 3.48 -8.21
CA THR A 25 -11.91 3.80 -7.21
C THR A 25 -12.08 5.30 -7.03
N ILE A 26 -11.00 6.09 -6.98
CA ILE A 26 -11.06 7.56 -6.90
C ILE A 26 -11.73 8.15 -8.16
N ILE A 27 -11.35 7.67 -9.36
CA ILE A 27 -11.95 8.12 -10.62
C ILE A 27 -13.45 7.81 -10.63
N ALA A 28 -13.83 6.59 -10.25
CA ALA A 28 -15.23 6.22 -10.15
C ALA A 28 -15.94 7.14 -9.15
N PHE A 29 -15.43 7.25 -7.92
CA PHE A 29 -15.99 8.06 -6.84
C PHE A 29 -16.23 9.52 -7.24
N ALA A 30 -15.28 10.16 -7.91
CA ALA A 30 -15.37 11.57 -8.31
C ALA A 30 -16.26 11.82 -9.56
N SER A 31 -16.58 10.78 -10.32
CA SER A 31 -17.20 10.91 -11.63
C SER A 31 -18.75 11.01 -11.56
N PRO A 32 -19.41 11.81 -12.42
CA PRO A 32 -20.86 12.00 -12.42
C PRO A 32 -21.66 10.93 -13.20
N TYR A 33 -21.04 9.81 -13.57
CA TYR A 33 -21.64 8.81 -14.48
C TYR A 33 -21.79 7.41 -13.84
N TRP A 34 -22.34 7.36 -12.63
CA TRP A 34 -22.66 6.09 -11.96
C TRP A 34 -23.98 5.49 -12.44
N ALA A 35 -24.97 6.35 -12.70
CA ALA A 35 -26.23 5.99 -13.34
C ALA A 35 -26.62 7.08 -14.35
N SER A 36 -27.49 6.73 -15.28
CA SER A 36 -28.08 7.69 -16.22
C SER A 36 -29.55 7.40 -16.45
N ASP A 37 -30.33 8.47 -16.53
CA ASP A 37 -31.71 8.49 -17.00
C ASP A 37 -31.76 9.22 -18.37
N GLU A 38 -32.92 9.28 -19.02
CA GLU A 38 -33.09 9.81 -20.39
C GLU A 38 -32.51 11.22 -20.60
N SER A 39 -32.43 12.03 -19.54
CA SER A 39 -31.97 13.43 -19.61
C SER A 39 -30.83 13.78 -18.65
N LYS A 40 -30.43 12.87 -17.76
CA LYS A 40 -29.57 13.20 -16.60
C LYS A 40 -28.59 12.07 -16.31
N SER A 41 -27.35 12.42 -16.00
CA SER A 41 -26.37 11.50 -15.42
C SER A 41 -26.15 11.83 -13.94
N PHE A 42 -26.09 10.79 -13.13
CA PHE A 42 -25.96 10.87 -11.69
C PHE A 42 -24.66 10.20 -11.27
N GLY A 43 -23.85 10.90 -10.48
CA GLY A 43 -22.76 10.32 -9.72
C GLY A 43 -23.04 10.40 -8.23
N LEU A 44 -22.06 9.95 -7.44
CA LEU A 44 -22.11 10.03 -5.99
C LEU A 44 -22.19 11.48 -5.51
N TRP A 45 -21.28 12.35 -5.98
CA TRP A 45 -21.15 13.73 -5.49
C TRP A 45 -21.73 14.77 -6.43
N ARG A 46 -21.82 14.44 -7.72
CA ARG A 46 -22.12 15.39 -8.78
C ARG A 46 -23.24 14.87 -9.65
N LYS A 47 -24.07 15.79 -10.13
CA LYS A 47 -25.09 15.52 -11.13
C LYS A 47 -24.77 16.30 -12.39
N ALA A 48 -24.82 15.63 -13.54
CA ALA A 48 -24.64 16.26 -14.84
C ALA A 48 -25.97 16.20 -15.60
N GLN A 49 -26.44 17.34 -16.07
CA GLN A 49 -27.60 17.41 -16.97
C GLN A 49 -27.21 18.26 -18.17
N CYS A 50 -27.27 17.65 -19.35
CA CYS A 50 -27.15 18.41 -20.58
C CYS A 50 -28.56 18.89 -20.95
N ALA A 51 -28.75 20.21 -21.00
CA ALA A 51 -30.02 20.78 -21.41
C ALA A 51 -30.25 20.45 -22.90
N GLN A 52 -31.17 19.51 -23.16
CA GLN A 52 -31.66 19.26 -24.51
C GLN A 52 -32.65 20.39 -24.84
N LYS A 53 -32.14 21.58 -25.17
CA LYS A 53 -32.98 22.68 -25.68
C LYS A 53 -32.69 22.88 -27.16
N GLU A 54 -33.69 22.60 -27.99
CA GLU A 54 -33.71 22.75 -29.45
C GLU A 54 -33.49 24.19 -29.97
N VAL A 55 -33.17 25.18 -29.12
CA VAL A 55 -33.33 26.59 -29.50
C VAL A 55 -32.03 27.40 -29.56
N LEU A 56 -30.92 27.01 -28.95
CA LEU A 56 -29.67 27.77 -29.08
C LEU A 56 -28.44 26.85 -29.07
N TYR A 57 -27.52 27.10 -30.00
CA TYR A 57 -26.30 26.35 -30.37
C TYR A 57 -25.23 26.13 -29.28
N ARG A 58 -25.61 26.11 -27.99
CA ARG A 58 -24.72 25.87 -26.86
C ARG A 58 -25.27 24.72 -26.01
N GLN A 59 -24.61 23.57 -26.10
CA GLN A 59 -24.81 22.45 -25.17
C GLN A 59 -24.20 22.84 -23.81
N ASP A 60 -24.87 23.72 -23.09
CA ASP A 60 -24.47 24.07 -21.72
C ASP A 60 -24.86 22.88 -20.82
N CYS A 61 -23.92 21.94 -20.63
CA CYS A 61 -24.07 20.88 -19.65
C CYS A 61 -23.88 21.48 -18.26
N LEU A 62 -24.99 21.66 -17.56
CA LEU A 62 -25.00 22.16 -16.20
C LEU A 62 -24.52 21.05 -15.27
N ARG A 63 -23.49 21.37 -14.48
CA ARG A 63 -22.93 20.50 -13.46
C ARG A 63 -23.29 21.09 -12.11
N TRP A 64 -24.05 20.34 -11.32
CA TRP A 64 -24.34 20.73 -9.94
C TRP A 64 -23.41 19.96 -9.03
N ASP A 65 -22.55 20.72 -8.35
CA ASP A 65 -21.75 20.25 -7.24
C ASP A 65 -22.55 20.35 -5.92
N PHE A 66 -22.07 19.61 -4.93
CA PHE A 66 -22.69 19.28 -3.65
C PHE A 66 -23.38 20.43 -2.87
N PRO A 67 -24.38 20.13 -2.01
CA PRO A 67 -25.17 18.90 -1.91
C PRO A 67 -26.45 19.00 -2.75
N TRP A 68 -26.71 17.99 -3.57
CA TRP A 68 -28.09 17.71 -3.99
C TRP A 68 -28.67 16.71 -2.98
N TYR A 69 -29.88 16.97 -2.46
CA TYR A 69 -30.55 16.11 -1.48
C TYR A 69 -30.65 14.67 -2.03
N GLY A 70 -29.72 13.83 -1.58
CA GLY A 70 -29.68 12.41 -1.89
C GLY A 70 -30.56 11.65 -0.91
N ALA A 71 -31.07 10.50 -1.33
CA ALA A 71 -31.72 9.59 -0.41
C ALA A 71 -30.67 8.96 0.53
N ALA A 72 -31.08 8.54 1.73
CA ALA A 72 -30.18 8.03 2.78
C ALA A 72 -29.28 6.87 2.30
N TRP A 73 -29.74 6.06 1.35
CA TRP A 73 -28.94 4.98 0.76
C TRP A 73 -27.73 5.51 -0.03
N GLN A 74 -27.83 6.68 -0.66
CA GLN A 74 -26.73 7.28 -1.40
C GLN A 74 -25.64 7.78 -0.45
N ASP A 75 -26.03 8.30 0.71
CA ASP A 75 -25.08 8.67 1.76
C ASP A 75 -24.36 7.44 2.33
N ALA A 76 -25.06 6.32 2.46
CA ALA A 76 -24.42 5.05 2.82
C ALA A 76 -23.37 4.64 1.77
N VAL A 77 -23.69 4.70 0.48
CA VAL A 77 -22.70 4.37 -0.58
C VAL A 77 -21.51 5.34 -0.54
N ARG A 78 -21.75 6.65 -0.37
CA ARG A 78 -20.67 7.64 -0.22
C ARG A 78 -19.75 7.29 0.95
N ALA A 79 -20.32 6.96 2.11
CA ALA A 79 -19.55 6.56 3.29
C ALA A 79 -18.73 5.30 3.04
N MET A 80 -19.31 4.28 2.41
CA MET A 80 -18.63 3.02 2.11
C MET A 80 -17.48 3.20 1.13
N GLU A 81 -17.67 3.99 0.06
CA GLU A 81 -16.59 4.29 -0.90
C GLU A 81 -15.50 5.18 -0.28
N CYS A 82 -15.86 6.13 0.59
CA CYS A 82 -14.87 6.92 1.36
C CYS A 82 -14.00 6.02 2.24
N LEU A 83 -14.62 5.09 2.98
CA LEU A 83 -13.88 4.14 3.81
C LEU A 83 -12.97 3.25 2.96
N ALA A 84 -13.45 2.78 1.81
CA ALA A 84 -12.64 1.99 0.89
C ALA A 84 -11.38 2.75 0.43
N ILE A 85 -11.52 4.01 0.03
CA ILE A 85 -10.38 4.86 -0.38
C ILE A 85 -9.40 5.05 0.79
N ILE A 86 -9.88 5.35 1.99
CA ILE A 86 -9.02 5.53 3.17
C ILE A 86 -8.23 4.24 3.47
N PHE A 87 -8.90 3.09 3.47
CA PHE A 87 -8.25 1.83 3.77
C PHE A 87 -7.29 1.36 2.66
N PHE A 88 -7.53 1.71 1.39
CA PHE A 88 -6.56 1.48 0.32
C PHE A 88 -5.33 2.40 0.41
N ALA A 89 -5.48 3.63 0.91
CA ALA A 89 -4.37 4.58 1.07
C ALA A 89 -3.38 4.16 2.17
N ILE A 90 -3.85 3.52 3.25
CA ILE A 90 -3.01 3.14 4.41
C ILE A 90 -1.78 2.30 4.00
N PRO A 91 -1.92 1.16 3.27
CA PRO A 91 -0.77 0.39 2.81
C PRO A 91 0.18 1.19 1.91
N LEU A 92 -0.33 2.08 1.07
CA LEU A 92 0.48 2.89 0.16
C LEU A 92 1.36 3.90 0.90
N ILE A 93 0.96 4.33 2.09
CA ILE A 93 1.76 5.17 2.99
C ILE A 93 2.76 4.33 3.79
N ILE A 94 2.33 3.18 4.32
CA ILE A 94 3.17 2.31 5.17
C ILE A 94 4.34 1.72 4.36
N LEU A 95 4.10 1.33 3.12
CA LEU A 95 5.07 0.53 2.35
C LEU A 95 6.37 1.28 1.98
N PRO A 96 6.34 2.56 1.52
CA PRO A 96 7.56 3.34 1.36
C PRO A 96 8.36 3.43 2.66
N VAL A 97 7.70 3.73 3.77
CA VAL A 97 8.35 3.81 5.10
C VAL A 97 8.98 2.47 5.47
N TYR A 98 8.27 1.37 5.20
CA TYR A 98 8.76 0.02 5.45
C TYR A 98 10.03 -0.31 4.64
N ILE A 99 10.04 0.00 3.35
CA ILE A 99 11.18 -0.26 2.46
C ILE A 99 12.41 0.56 2.90
N TYR A 100 12.24 1.83 3.27
CA TYR A 100 13.35 2.71 3.59
C TYR A 100 13.88 2.57 5.03
N VAL A 101 13.02 2.27 6.00
CA VAL A 101 13.39 2.34 7.44
C VAL A 101 13.57 0.95 8.05
N ALA A 102 12.66 0.01 7.79
CA ALA A 102 12.60 -1.23 8.55
C ALA A 102 13.45 -2.36 7.96
N LEU A 103 13.83 -2.30 6.68
CA LEU A 103 14.73 -3.25 5.98
C LEU A 103 14.44 -4.75 6.27
N GLY A 104 13.20 -5.14 6.59
CA GLY A 104 12.86 -6.53 6.96
C GLY A 104 12.28 -6.71 8.37
N LEU A 105 12.48 -5.76 9.29
CA LEU A 105 11.96 -5.84 10.66
C LEU A 105 10.43 -5.86 10.68
N TYR A 106 9.84 -6.78 11.45
CA TYR A 106 8.39 -6.93 11.58
C TYR A 106 7.64 -7.19 10.27
N TYR A 107 8.31 -7.75 9.25
CA TYR A 107 7.73 -8.02 7.93
C TYR A 107 6.35 -8.67 7.97
N ARG A 108 6.17 -9.74 8.76
CA ARG A 108 4.88 -10.46 8.87
C ARG A 108 3.77 -9.60 9.47
N CYS A 109 4.08 -8.81 10.48
CA CYS A 109 3.10 -7.95 11.13
C CYS A 109 2.67 -6.85 10.17
N LEU A 110 3.62 -6.17 9.52
CA LEU A 110 3.32 -5.09 8.59
C LEU A 110 2.59 -5.56 7.33
N MET A 111 3.06 -6.65 6.69
CA MET A 111 2.35 -7.24 5.54
C MET A 111 0.95 -7.72 5.93
N GLY A 112 0.79 -8.29 7.13
CA GLY A 112 -0.51 -8.68 7.67
C GLY A 112 -1.45 -7.49 7.88
N CYS A 113 -0.97 -6.40 8.48
CA CYS A 113 -1.76 -5.17 8.65
C CYS A 113 -2.18 -4.58 7.30
N MET A 114 -1.28 -4.54 6.33
CA MET A 114 -1.58 -4.11 4.96
C MET A 114 -2.67 -5.00 4.34
N ALA A 115 -2.53 -6.32 4.41
CA ALA A 115 -3.53 -7.26 3.90
C ALA A 115 -4.91 -7.05 4.55
N VAL A 116 -4.97 -6.89 5.87
CA VAL A 116 -6.25 -6.66 6.59
C VAL A 116 -6.90 -5.33 6.15
N SER A 117 -6.12 -4.27 6.01
CA SER A 117 -6.67 -2.98 5.54
C SER A 117 -7.19 -3.07 4.10
N VAL A 118 -6.47 -3.73 3.18
CA VAL A 118 -6.93 -3.93 1.79
C VAL A 118 -8.19 -4.82 1.74
N LEU A 119 -8.29 -5.82 2.62
CA LEU A 119 -9.49 -6.65 2.74
C LEU A 119 -10.70 -5.80 3.19
N LEU A 120 -10.51 -4.99 4.23
CA LEU A 120 -11.57 -4.12 4.74
C LEU A 120 -12.01 -3.10 3.67
N ALA A 121 -11.05 -2.51 2.95
CA ALA A 121 -11.33 -1.63 1.82
C ALA A 121 -12.16 -2.32 0.73
N SER A 122 -11.77 -3.54 0.35
CA SER A 122 -12.45 -4.33 -0.68
C SER A 122 -13.88 -4.69 -0.25
N VAL A 123 -14.08 -5.07 1.01
CA VAL A 123 -15.42 -5.33 1.57
C VAL A 123 -16.28 -4.07 1.56
N CYS A 124 -15.71 -2.92 1.96
CA CYS A 124 -16.44 -1.65 1.93
C CYS A 124 -16.88 -1.29 0.50
N ASN A 125 -15.99 -1.41 -0.48
CA ASN A 125 -16.28 -1.16 -1.89
C ASN A 125 -17.37 -2.12 -2.43
N ILE A 126 -17.28 -3.42 -2.14
CA ILE A 126 -18.29 -4.41 -2.56
C ILE A 126 -19.67 -4.06 -1.98
N ILE A 127 -19.75 -3.70 -0.70
CA ILE A 127 -21.01 -3.30 -0.06
C ILE A 127 -21.58 -2.03 -0.72
N GLY A 128 -20.73 -1.03 -0.99
CA GLY A 128 -21.13 0.19 -1.70
C GLY A 128 -21.71 -0.09 -3.09
N VAL A 129 -21.03 -0.93 -3.88
CA VAL A 129 -21.50 -1.38 -5.20
C VAL A 129 -22.82 -2.15 -5.11
N ILE A 130 -22.98 -3.04 -4.13
CA ILE A 130 -24.24 -3.81 -3.95
C ILE A 130 -25.40 -2.88 -3.64
N ILE A 131 -25.26 -1.97 -2.66
CA ILE A 131 -26.32 -1.02 -2.29
C ILE A 131 -26.72 -0.19 -3.51
N TYR A 132 -25.74 0.34 -4.24
CA TYR A 132 -25.99 1.14 -5.42
C TYR A 132 -26.65 0.32 -6.54
N GLY A 133 -26.17 -0.91 -6.77
CA GLY A 133 -26.68 -1.82 -7.80
C GLY A 133 -28.12 -2.26 -7.56
N VAL A 134 -28.50 -2.59 -6.31
CA VAL A 134 -29.88 -2.94 -5.95
C VAL A 134 -30.83 -1.75 -6.19
N HIS A 135 -30.40 -0.53 -5.87
CA HIS A 135 -31.22 0.67 -6.09
C HIS A 135 -31.34 1.06 -7.56
N ILE A 136 -30.34 0.79 -8.40
CA ILE A 136 -30.52 0.94 -9.86
C ILE A 136 -31.44 -0.16 -10.39
N GLY A 137 -31.19 -1.42 -10.01
CA GLY A 137 -31.93 -2.56 -10.55
C GLY A 137 -33.42 -2.56 -10.19
N SER A 138 -33.83 -1.83 -9.15
CA SER A 138 -35.24 -1.63 -8.79
C SER A 138 -35.92 -0.48 -9.55
N ASN A 139 -35.15 0.40 -10.22
CA ASN A 139 -35.66 1.52 -10.98
C ASN A 139 -35.55 1.25 -12.49
N GLU A 140 -36.68 1.00 -13.16
CA GLU A 140 -36.71 0.63 -14.58
C GLU A 140 -36.19 1.73 -15.54
N THR A 141 -36.23 2.99 -15.12
CA THR A 141 -35.77 4.13 -15.95
C THR A 141 -34.26 4.33 -15.89
N TRP A 142 -33.59 3.80 -14.87
CA TRP A 142 -32.17 4.06 -14.64
C TRP A 142 -31.30 3.03 -15.37
N ARG A 143 -30.32 3.54 -16.12
CA ARG A 143 -29.29 2.74 -16.77
C ARG A 143 -28.00 2.80 -15.97
N ILE A 144 -27.29 1.68 -15.94
CA ILE A 144 -25.98 1.56 -15.30
C ILE A 144 -24.97 2.43 -16.04
N GLY A 145 -24.25 3.28 -15.30
CA GLY A 145 -23.18 4.10 -15.85
C GLY A 145 -21.82 3.40 -15.81
N TRP A 146 -20.89 3.86 -16.64
CA TRP A 146 -19.56 3.26 -16.76
C TRP A 146 -18.73 3.35 -15.47
N CYS A 147 -19.01 4.34 -14.61
CA CYS A 147 -18.27 4.50 -13.35
C CYS A 147 -18.50 3.34 -12.39
N LEU A 148 -19.69 2.74 -12.40
CA LEU A 148 -19.98 1.57 -11.58
C LEU A 148 -19.11 0.37 -12.02
N ILE A 149 -18.93 0.20 -13.33
CA ILE A 149 -18.06 -0.85 -13.90
C ILE A 149 -16.60 -0.60 -13.52
N VAL A 150 -16.14 0.65 -13.65
CA VAL A 150 -14.77 1.03 -13.24
C VAL A 150 -14.56 0.79 -11.74
N CYS A 151 -15.56 1.07 -10.90
CA CYS A 151 -15.52 0.80 -9.47
C CYS A 151 -15.37 -0.70 -9.18
N ILE A 152 -16.15 -1.56 -9.87
CA ILE A 152 -16.06 -3.02 -9.76
C ILE A 152 -14.66 -3.53 -10.16
N ILE A 153 -14.12 -3.00 -11.26
CA ILE A 153 -12.77 -3.36 -11.72
C ILE A 153 -11.72 -2.91 -10.69
N GLY A 154 -11.86 -1.70 -10.13
CA GLY A 154 -11.01 -1.21 -9.03
C GLY A 154 -11.05 -2.14 -7.81
N GLY A 155 -12.25 -2.53 -7.37
CA GLY A 155 -12.44 -3.50 -6.29
C GLY A 155 -11.80 -4.87 -6.59
N ALA A 156 -11.88 -5.36 -7.83
CA ALA A 156 -11.23 -6.60 -8.24
C ALA A 156 -9.69 -6.51 -8.16
N PHE A 157 -9.10 -5.39 -8.57
CA PHE A 157 -7.66 -5.13 -8.37
C PHE A 157 -7.30 -5.06 -6.88
N GLY A 158 -8.17 -4.49 -6.05
CA GLY A 158 -8.03 -4.49 -4.59
C GLY A 158 -7.97 -5.91 -4.01
N LEU A 159 -8.87 -6.79 -4.44
CA LEU A 159 -8.88 -8.21 -4.03
C LEU A 159 -7.63 -8.96 -4.51
N ILE A 160 -7.17 -8.71 -5.73
CA ILE A 160 -5.91 -9.30 -6.25
C ILE A 160 -4.73 -8.84 -5.39
N SER A 161 -4.68 -7.55 -5.05
CA SER A 161 -3.66 -7.00 -4.16
C SER A 161 -3.69 -7.66 -2.78
N PHE A 162 -4.87 -7.84 -2.19
CA PHE A 162 -5.05 -8.58 -0.94
C PHE A 162 -4.47 -9.99 -1.01
N ILE A 163 -4.79 -10.75 -2.07
CA ILE A 163 -4.26 -12.11 -2.25
C ILE A 163 -2.73 -12.10 -2.31
N ILE A 164 -2.15 -11.15 -3.03
CA ILE A 164 -0.68 -11.02 -3.14
C ILE A 164 -0.07 -10.68 -1.78
N PHE A 165 -0.64 -9.74 -1.02
CA PHE A 165 -0.16 -9.42 0.32
C PHE A 165 -0.33 -10.57 1.31
N LEU A 166 -1.41 -11.34 1.19
CA LEU A 166 -1.62 -12.55 2.00
C LEU A 166 -0.54 -13.59 1.72
N ILE A 167 -0.26 -13.86 0.44
CA ILE A 167 0.82 -14.77 0.02
C ILE A 167 2.16 -14.24 0.54
N ALA A 168 2.43 -12.95 0.40
CA ALA A 168 3.64 -12.31 0.89
C ALA A 168 3.78 -12.42 2.42
N THR A 169 2.67 -12.35 3.16
CA THR A 169 2.65 -12.49 4.62
C THR A 169 3.02 -13.90 5.06
N ILE A 170 2.50 -14.92 4.35
CA ILE A 170 2.74 -16.33 4.65
C ILE A 170 4.18 -16.72 4.23
N ASN A 171 4.60 -16.32 3.03
CA ASN A 171 5.89 -16.64 2.45
C ASN A 171 6.93 -15.57 2.82
N LYS A 172 7.46 -15.66 4.04
CA LYS A 172 8.56 -14.79 4.47
C LYS A 172 9.76 -15.00 3.53
N PRO A 173 10.30 -13.94 2.90
CA PRO A 173 11.54 -14.06 2.14
C PRO A 173 12.71 -14.43 3.06
N ASN A 174 13.50 -15.44 2.67
CA ASN A 174 14.75 -15.77 3.34
C ASN A 174 15.78 -14.72 2.93
N TYR A 175 16.05 -13.78 3.83
CA TYR A 175 17.08 -12.77 3.61
C TYR A 175 18.45 -13.39 3.90
N THR A 176 19.34 -13.43 2.89
CA THR A 176 20.71 -13.88 3.11
C THR A 176 21.46 -12.82 3.94
N PRO A 177 22.03 -13.18 5.11
CA PRO A 177 22.59 -12.23 6.06
C PRO A 177 23.78 -11.43 5.51
N GLU A 178 24.46 -11.92 4.47
CA GLU A 178 25.65 -11.29 3.89
C GLU A 178 25.40 -9.95 3.19
N GLN A 179 24.15 -9.62 2.82
CA GLN A 179 23.84 -8.39 2.08
C GLN A 179 23.45 -7.18 2.95
N TYR A 180 23.29 -7.37 4.27
CA TYR A 180 22.82 -6.32 5.19
C TYR A 180 23.92 -5.70 6.05
N LEU A 181 25.19 -5.98 5.73
CA LEU A 181 26.29 -5.12 6.14
C LEU A 181 26.19 -3.84 5.28
N LEU A 182 25.37 -2.88 5.73
CA LEU A 182 25.53 -1.49 5.33
C LEU A 182 27.00 -1.14 5.55
N SER A 183 27.76 -1.12 4.46
CA SER A 183 29.24 -1.20 4.42
C SER A 183 29.94 0.06 4.94
N GLY A 184 29.50 0.58 6.09
CA GLY A 184 30.08 1.74 6.73
C GLY A 184 29.27 2.32 7.90
N SER A 185 28.05 1.85 8.18
CA SER A 185 27.20 2.44 9.25
C SER A 185 27.24 1.72 10.59
N GLY A 186 27.90 0.57 10.70
CA GLY A 186 27.99 -0.17 11.97
C GLY A 186 26.64 -0.69 12.48
N PHE A 187 25.60 -0.76 11.67
CA PHE A 187 24.30 -1.36 12.04
C PHE A 187 24.10 -2.67 11.28
N PHE A 188 23.77 -3.74 12.01
CA PHE A 188 23.42 -5.05 11.48
C PHE A 188 21.98 -5.38 11.87
N VAL A 189 21.13 -5.63 10.87
CA VAL A 189 19.73 -5.99 11.10
C VAL A 189 19.61 -7.50 10.98
N ASP A 190 19.12 -8.16 12.04
CA ASP A 190 18.75 -9.57 12.02
C ASP A 190 17.23 -9.69 11.76
N PRO A 191 16.82 -10.00 10.52
CA PRO A 191 15.41 -10.12 10.16
C PRO A 191 14.75 -11.38 10.72
N ASP A 192 15.51 -12.36 11.22
CA ASP A 192 14.95 -13.58 11.82
C ASP A 192 14.61 -13.39 13.28
N ARG A 193 15.43 -12.64 14.01
CA ARG A 193 15.17 -12.28 15.41
C ARG A 193 14.40 -10.98 15.58
N ASN A 194 14.16 -10.23 14.50
CA ASN A 194 13.65 -8.86 14.53
C ASN A 194 14.48 -7.96 15.47
N ARG A 195 15.82 -8.06 15.40
CA ARG A 195 16.73 -7.30 16.27
C ARG A 195 17.68 -6.46 15.44
N LEU A 196 17.97 -5.26 15.95
CA LEU A 196 18.97 -4.36 15.39
C LEU A 196 20.21 -4.41 16.30
N TYR A 197 21.34 -4.77 15.71
CA TYR A 197 22.63 -4.85 16.37
C TYR A 197 23.50 -3.68 15.92
N VAL A 198 24.26 -3.11 16.85
CA VAL A 198 25.28 -2.10 16.53
C VAL A 198 26.62 -2.82 16.54
N VAL A 199 27.20 -3.02 15.36
CA VAL A 199 28.56 -3.50 15.18
C VAL A 199 29.47 -2.29 15.23
N GLN A 200 30.13 -2.06 16.38
CA GLN A 200 31.26 -1.15 16.43
C GLN A 200 32.38 -1.78 15.60
N THR A 201 32.60 -1.28 14.39
CA THR A 201 33.87 -1.45 13.70
C THR A 201 34.90 -0.66 14.50
N GLU A 202 35.58 -1.31 15.44
CA GLU A 202 36.89 -0.84 15.86
C GLU A 202 37.73 -0.72 14.58
N GLU A 203 38.15 0.50 14.25
CA GLU A 203 39.08 0.71 13.15
C GLU A 203 40.26 -0.25 13.34
N PRO A 204 40.68 -1.01 12.32
CA PRO A 204 41.88 -1.80 12.45
C PRO A 204 43.00 -0.82 12.78
N VAL A 205 43.52 -0.90 14.00
CA VAL A 205 44.70 -0.16 14.44
C VAL A 205 45.72 -0.34 13.32
N LYS A 206 46.02 0.75 12.60
CA LYS A 206 47.07 0.76 11.58
C LYS A 206 48.31 0.23 12.25
N ALA A 207 48.66 -1.03 11.99
CA ALA A 207 49.91 -1.60 12.42
C ALA A 207 51.00 -0.71 11.80
N TYR A 208 51.66 0.09 12.65
CA TYR A 208 52.88 0.77 12.26
C TYR A 208 53.85 -0.31 11.79
N SER A 209 54.11 -0.36 10.48
CA SER A 209 55.14 -1.21 9.91
C SER A 209 56.49 -0.67 10.36
N ILE A 210 56.99 -1.15 11.49
CA ILE A 210 58.41 -1.09 11.79
C ILE A 210 59.05 -2.12 10.86
N TYR A 211 59.66 -1.62 9.78
CA TYR A 211 60.61 -2.39 8.99
C TYR A 211 61.80 -2.71 9.89
N ASP A 212 61.94 -3.98 10.27
CA ASP A 212 63.27 -4.57 10.44
C ASP A 212 63.23 -6.02 9.97
N GLY A 213 64.16 -6.34 9.09
CA GLY A 213 64.15 -7.57 8.30
C GLY A 213 64.43 -8.81 9.11
N ALA A 214 63.54 -9.79 9.01
CA ALA A 214 63.88 -11.21 8.94
C ALA A 214 62.65 -12.01 8.46
N SER A 215 62.91 -12.98 7.59
CA SER A 215 61.99 -13.99 7.07
C SER A 215 60.95 -14.53 8.06
N GLN A 216 59.70 -14.76 7.64
CA GLN A 216 59.01 -16.08 7.64
C GLN A 216 57.52 -15.96 7.25
N ILE A 217 57.09 -16.88 6.37
CA ILE A 217 55.81 -17.61 6.25
C ILE A 217 54.48 -16.81 6.30
N GLN A 218 53.77 -16.84 5.18
CA GLN A 218 52.35 -16.50 5.03
C GLN A 218 51.48 -17.26 6.04
N THR A 219 50.75 -16.52 6.86
CA THR A 219 49.47 -16.98 7.42
C THR A 219 48.42 -15.91 7.13
N HIS A 220 47.33 -16.33 6.48
CA HIS A 220 46.14 -15.50 6.30
C HIS A 220 45.61 -15.06 7.68
N PRO A 221 45.36 -13.76 7.94
CA PRO A 221 44.65 -13.38 9.13
C PRO A 221 43.19 -13.83 9.00
N SER A 222 42.76 -14.74 9.89
CA SER A 222 41.35 -15.00 10.13
C SER A 222 40.67 -13.68 10.55
N PRO A 223 39.45 -13.38 10.05
CA PRO A 223 38.70 -12.23 10.53
C PRO A 223 38.37 -12.46 12.01
N THR A 224 38.90 -11.59 12.86
CA THR A 224 38.56 -11.50 14.27
C THR A 224 37.06 -11.21 14.39
N PHE A 225 36.34 -12.10 15.07
CA PHE A 225 34.94 -11.91 15.44
C PHE A 225 34.82 -10.62 16.27
N GLY A 226 34.14 -9.61 15.72
CA GLY A 226 33.76 -8.41 16.46
C GLY A 226 32.82 -8.77 17.62
N THR A 227 32.96 -8.05 18.73
CA THR A 227 32.04 -8.14 19.87
C THR A 227 30.68 -7.56 19.48
N PHE A 228 29.66 -8.40 19.47
CA PHE A 228 28.27 -7.97 19.26
C PHE A 228 27.73 -7.41 20.56
N TYR A 229 27.44 -6.11 20.59
CA TYR A 229 26.68 -5.50 21.68
C TYR A 229 25.21 -5.50 21.30
N GLU A 230 24.39 -6.14 22.13
CA GLU A 230 22.94 -6.06 22.00
C GLU A 230 22.48 -4.69 22.50
N ALA A 231 21.98 -3.84 21.59
CA ALA A 231 21.38 -2.58 21.97
C ALA A 231 20.04 -2.87 22.67
N GLN A 232 20.04 -2.95 24.00
CA GLN A 232 18.81 -2.94 24.78
C GLN A 232 18.18 -1.55 24.66
N ILE A 233 17.09 -1.46 23.89
CA ILE A 233 16.19 -0.31 23.96
C ILE A 233 15.54 -0.40 25.34
N ASN A 234 16.03 0.40 26.29
CA ASN A 234 15.44 0.52 27.62
C ASN A 234 14.01 1.05 27.48
N PRO A 235 12.97 0.31 27.89
CA PRO A 235 11.60 0.83 27.89
C PRO A 235 11.35 1.81 29.06
N ALA A 236 12.37 2.18 29.84
CA ALA A 236 12.26 3.09 30.98
C ALA A 236 12.41 4.56 30.55
N LEU A 237 11.40 5.08 29.87
CA LEU A 237 11.09 6.51 29.83
C LEU A 237 9.57 6.67 29.67
N GLU A 238 8.86 5.98 30.55
CA GLU A 238 7.53 6.41 31.01
C GLU A 238 7.84 7.52 32.04
N SER A 239 7.92 8.76 31.56
CA SER A 239 8.00 9.92 32.43
C SER A 239 6.58 10.26 32.87
N ASP A 240 6.33 10.10 34.17
CA ASP A 240 5.27 10.80 34.87
C ASP A 240 5.34 12.29 34.55
N ASP A 241 4.34 12.79 33.81
CA ASP A 241 3.79 14.14 33.87
C ASP A 241 2.32 14.10 33.37
#